data_AF-A0A7W3JF93-F1
#
_entry.id   AF-A0A7W3JF93-F1
#
_cell.length_a   1.000
_cell.length_b   1.000
_cell.length_c   1.000
_cell.angle_alpha   90.00
_cell.angle_beta   90.00
_cell.angle_gamma   90.00
#
_symmetry.space_group_name_H-M   'P 1'
#
loop_
_entity.id
_entity.type
_entity.pdbx_description
1 polymer ?
#
loop_
_entity_poly.entity_id
_entity_poly.type
_entity_poly.pdbx_seq_one_letter_code
_entity_poly.pdbx_strand_id
1 'polypeptide(L)'
;MFRSPRAVPRRLLAATGAASALVLLAGCAGGGDDGVAEDGTVTLTYRTWIPSLEQWQPIVDAFEAENPDITIDFQGADGASDYLSELDNLILAG
;
A
#
# COMPACT_ATOMS: atom_id res chain seq x y z
N MET A 1 49.69 -0.54 -50.06
CA MET A 1 49.42 -0.93 -48.66
C MET A 1 47.91 -1.09 -48.46
N PHE A 2 47.38 -2.30 -48.67
CA PHE A 2 45.95 -2.58 -48.50
C PHE A 2 45.83 -3.50 -47.28
N ARG A 3 45.21 -3.03 -46.19
CA ARG A 3 45.08 -3.79 -44.94
C ARG A 3 43.64 -4.27 -44.84
N SER A 4 43.46 -5.57 -44.96
CA SER A 4 42.18 -6.27 -44.85
C SER A 4 41.72 -6.37 -43.38
N PRO A 5 40.44 -6.10 -43.05
CA PRO A 5 39.82 -6.59 -41.84
C PRO A 5 38.95 -7.83 -42.13
N ARG A 6 39.16 -8.84 -41.28
CA ARG A 6 38.60 -10.19 -41.32
C ARG A 6 37.07 -10.20 -41.22
N ALA A 7 36.43 -11.06 -42.02
CA ALA A 7 35.01 -11.37 -41.89
C ALA A 7 34.76 -12.19 -40.61
N VAL A 8 33.85 -11.73 -39.76
CA VAL A 8 33.41 -12.45 -38.55
C VAL A 8 32.16 -13.28 -38.88
N PRO A 9 32.12 -14.59 -38.59
CA PRO A 9 30.99 -15.44 -38.93
C PRO A 9 29.78 -15.11 -38.06
N ARG A 10 28.66 -14.80 -38.71
CA ARG A 10 27.30 -14.76 -38.14
C ARG A 10 26.90 -16.17 -37.69
N ARG A 11 27.26 -16.54 -36.47
CA ARG A 11 26.69 -17.72 -35.81
C ARG A 11 25.82 -17.26 -34.65
N LEU A 12 24.52 -17.25 -34.95
CA LEU A 12 23.46 -17.85 -34.13
C LEU A 12 23.73 -17.84 -32.62
N LEU A 13 23.34 -16.75 -31.96
CA LEU A 13 22.88 -16.81 -30.57
C LEU A 13 21.46 -16.23 -30.54
N ALA A 14 20.54 -16.98 -31.13
CA ALA A 14 19.15 -16.93 -30.73
C ALA A 14 19.01 -17.82 -29.49
N ALA A 15 18.12 -17.43 -28.57
CA ALA A 15 17.68 -18.14 -27.37
C ALA A 15 18.40 -17.81 -26.05
N THR A 16 18.08 -16.65 -25.48
CA THR A 16 17.85 -16.47 -24.02
C THR A 16 17.15 -15.13 -23.80
N GLY A 17 15.84 -15.07 -24.02
CA GLY A 17 15.09 -13.80 -23.97
C GLY A 17 13.67 -13.89 -23.43
N ALA A 18 13.32 -14.94 -22.68
CA ALA A 18 11.94 -15.16 -22.23
C ALA A 18 11.82 -15.59 -20.76
N ALA A 19 12.68 -15.07 -19.87
CA ALA A 19 12.59 -15.37 -18.43
C ALA A 19 12.37 -14.15 -17.53
N SER A 20 12.24 -12.94 -18.08
CA SER A 20 12.12 -11.70 -17.29
C SER A 20 10.69 -11.14 -17.14
N ALA A 21 9.67 -11.79 -17.72
CA ALA A 21 8.31 -11.23 -17.75
C ALA A 21 7.49 -11.42 -16.45
N LEU A 22 7.97 -12.19 -15.47
CA LEU A 22 7.19 -12.49 -14.24
C LEU A 22 7.37 -11.47 -13.11
N VAL A 23 8.35 -10.57 -13.17
CA VAL A 23 8.61 -9.60 -12.09
C VAL A 23 7.70 -8.35 -12.20
N LEU A 24 6.99 -8.18 -13.32
CA LEU A 24 6.17 -6.99 -13.55
C LEU A 24 4.81 -7.02 -12.82
N LEU A 25 4.41 -8.15 -12.22
CA LEU A 25 3.16 -8.22 -11.46
C LEU A 25 3.28 -7.80 -9.98
N ALA A 26 4.50 -7.62 -9.45
CA ALA A 26 4.67 -7.05 -8.11
C ALA A 26 4.31 -5.54 -8.07
N GLY A 27 4.15 -4.90 -9.23
CA GLY A 27 3.88 -3.46 -9.34
C GLY A 27 2.41 -3.04 -9.24
N CYS A 28 1.47 -3.98 -9.03
CA CYS A 28 0.05 -3.63 -8.80
C CYS A 28 -0.32 -3.59 -7.31
N ALA A 29 0.60 -3.95 -6.40
CA ALA A 29 0.53 -3.62 -4.98
C ALA A 29 1.30 -2.31 -4.73
N GLY A 30 0.95 -1.26 -5.47
CA GLY A 30 1.40 0.09 -5.22
C GLY A 30 0.25 0.84 -4.57
N GLY A 31 0.15 0.77 -3.25
CA GLY A 31 -0.98 1.35 -2.52
C GLY A 31 -0.75 1.41 -1.02
N GLY A 32 0.28 2.16 -0.60
CA GLY A 32 0.44 2.57 0.79
C GLY A 32 1.07 1.53 1.71
N ASP A 33 1.55 2.00 2.85
CA ASP A 33 1.78 1.18 4.05
C ASP A 33 0.47 0.40 4.29
N ASP A 34 0.43 -0.89 3.97
CA ASP A 34 -0.83 -1.67 3.87
C ASP A 34 -1.57 -1.80 5.23
N GLY A 35 -1.08 -1.17 6.30
CA GLY A 35 -1.65 -1.27 7.64
C GLY A 35 -1.58 -2.68 8.21
N VAL A 36 -0.91 -3.61 7.52
CA VAL A 36 -0.74 -5.00 7.90
C VAL A 36 0.65 -5.18 8.52
N ALA A 37 0.67 -5.51 9.81
CA ALA A 37 1.90 -5.87 10.51
C ALA A 37 2.42 -7.25 10.01
N GLU A 38 3.70 -7.52 10.22
CA GLU A 38 4.35 -8.76 9.72
C GLU A 38 3.74 -10.05 10.31
N ASP A 39 3.04 -9.93 11.44
CA ASP A 39 2.28 -11.01 12.10
C ASP A 39 0.84 -11.14 11.59
N GLY A 40 0.42 -10.31 10.63
CA GLY A 40 -0.89 -10.35 10.00
C GLY A 40 -1.95 -9.45 10.64
N THR A 41 -1.60 -8.70 11.69
CA THR A 41 -2.53 -7.75 12.31
C THR A 41 -2.82 -6.58 11.38
N VAL A 42 -4.10 -6.22 11.21
CA VAL A 42 -4.56 -5.10 10.40
C VAL A 42 -4.90 -3.92 11.30
N THR A 43 -4.34 -2.74 11.04
CA THR A 43 -4.75 -1.50 11.70
C THR A 43 -5.73 -0.73 10.80
N LEU A 44 -6.93 -0.47 11.31
CA LEU A 44 -7.93 0.36 10.66
C LEU A 44 -7.97 1.74 11.32
N THR A 45 -7.62 2.78 10.57
CA THR A 45 -7.82 4.16 11.04
C THR A 45 -9.30 4.52 10.96
N TYR A 46 -9.91 4.82 12.11
CA TYR A 46 -11.27 5.32 12.19
C TYR A 46 -11.28 6.81 12.51
N ARG A 47 -11.78 7.63 11.58
CA ARG A 47 -11.88 9.09 11.72
C ARG A 47 -13.34 9.54 11.84
N THR A 48 -13.61 10.37 12.83
CA THR A 48 -14.89 11.06 12.99
C THR A 48 -14.72 12.32 13.84
N TRP A 49 -15.69 13.23 13.80
CA TRP A 49 -15.78 14.36 14.74
C TRP A 49 -16.79 14.11 15.87
N ILE A 50 -17.68 13.13 15.70
CA ILE A 50 -18.69 12.74 16.71
C ILE A 50 -19.09 11.26 16.57
N PRO A 51 -19.52 10.62 17.67
CA PRO A 51 -19.30 11.01 19.07
C PRO A 51 -17.81 10.95 19.47
N SER A 52 -17.46 11.36 20.71
CA SER A 52 -16.05 11.38 21.17
C SER A 52 -15.49 9.96 21.36
N LEU A 53 -14.15 9.84 21.49
CA LEU A 53 -13.49 8.55 21.74
C LEU A 53 -14.07 7.85 22.98
N GLU A 54 -14.29 8.56 24.09
CA GLU A 54 -14.85 7.97 25.31
C GLU A 54 -16.22 7.32 25.09
N GLN A 55 -17.00 7.86 24.15
CA GLN A 55 -18.31 7.32 23.77
C GLN A 55 -18.19 6.15 22.79
N TRP A 56 -17.13 6.11 21.98
CA TRP A 56 -16.82 5.02 21.05
C TRP A 56 -16.11 3.84 21.69
N GLN A 57 -15.36 4.05 22.77
CA GLN A 57 -14.51 3.03 23.40
C GLN A 57 -15.24 1.69 23.65
N PRO A 58 -16.49 1.67 24.17
CA PRO A 58 -17.19 0.40 24.39
C PRO A 58 -17.46 -0.40 23.10
N ILE A 59 -17.62 0.30 21.97
CA ILE A 59 -17.85 -0.31 20.66
C ILE A 59 -16.53 -0.79 20.07
N VAL A 60 -15.46 0.01 20.22
CA VAL A 60 -14.11 -0.38 19.80
C VAL A 60 -13.66 -1.64 20.55
N ASP A 61 -13.79 -1.64 21.87
CA ASP A 61 -13.41 -2.78 22.71
C ASP A 61 -14.18 -4.06 22.33
N ALA A 62 -15.48 -3.93 22.06
CA ALA A 62 -16.30 -5.06 21.63
C ALA A 62 -15.88 -5.57 20.25
N PHE A 63 -15.60 -4.67 19.30
CA PHE A 63 -15.17 -5.01 17.96
C PHE A 63 -13.81 -5.72 17.97
N GLU A 64 -12.82 -5.19 18.69
CA GLU A 64 -11.48 -5.80 18.80
C GLU A 64 -11.54 -7.15 19.54
N ALA A 65 -12.43 -7.31 20.53
CA ALA A 65 -12.63 -8.60 21.19
C ALA A 65 -13.19 -9.68 20.25
N GLU A 66 -14.02 -9.30 19.28
CA GLU A 66 -14.54 -10.21 18.24
C GLU A 66 -13.58 -10.39 17.06
N ASN A 67 -12.62 -9.47 16.88
CA ASN A 67 -11.67 -9.45 15.78
C ASN A 67 -10.24 -9.20 16.31
N PRO A 68 -9.59 -10.22 16.92
CA PRO A 68 -8.32 -10.06 17.64
C PRO A 68 -7.14 -9.69 16.72
N ASP A 69 -7.28 -9.92 15.42
CA ASP A 69 -6.33 -9.57 14.36
C ASP A 69 -6.55 -8.14 13.79
N ILE A 70 -7.51 -7.37 14.32
CA ILE A 70 -7.77 -6.00 13.89
C ILE A 70 -7.60 -5.02 15.06
N THR A 71 -6.88 -3.93 14.83
CA THR A 71 -6.74 -2.81 15.77
C THR A 71 -7.38 -1.55 15.19
N ILE A 72 -8.13 -0.81 15.99
CA ILE A 72 -8.72 0.47 15.59
C ILE A 72 -7.83 1.62 16.07
N ASP A 73 -7.28 2.38 15.12
CA ASP A 73 -6.64 3.66 15.40
C ASP A 73 -7.67 4.79 15.31
N PHE A 74 -8.19 5.24 16.45
CA PHE A 74 -9.19 6.30 16.51
C PHE A 74 -8.55 7.68 16.41
N GLN A 75 -8.91 8.42 15.37
CA GLN A 75 -8.47 9.79 15.13
C GLN A 75 -9.67 10.74 15.16
N GLY A 76 -9.94 11.32 16.33
CA GLY A 76 -11.03 12.28 16.52
C GLY A 76 -10.66 13.66 16.01
N ALA A 77 -11.58 14.32 15.31
CA ALA A 77 -11.45 15.73 14.93
C ALA A 77 -12.21 16.65 15.92
N ASP A 78 -11.69 17.84 16.16
CA ASP A 78 -12.26 18.83 17.10
C ASP A 78 -13.63 19.38 16.65
N GLY A 79 -13.98 19.21 15.37
CA GLY A 79 -15.27 19.60 14.82
C GLY A 79 -15.48 19.20 13.36
N ALA A 80 -16.70 19.44 12.86
CA ALA A 80 -17.09 19.05 11.51
C ALA A 80 -16.25 19.75 10.42
N SER A 81 -15.89 21.02 10.62
CA SER A 81 -15.10 21.78 9.64
C SER A 81 -13.66 21.26 9.51
N ASP A 82 -13.02 20.93 10.63
CA ASP A 82 -11.67 20.38 10.64
C ASP A 82 -11.67 18.98 10.04
N TYR A 83 -12.63 18.13 10.43
CA TYR A 83 -12.83 16.81 9.84
C TYR A 83 -12.97 16.86 8.31
N LEU A 84 -13.83 17.74 7.78
CA LEU A 84 -14.03 17.85 6.33
C LEU A 84 -12.76 18.33 5.62
N SER A 85 -12.06 19.31 6.21
CA SER A 85 -10.82 19.83 5.63
C SER A 85 -9.71 18.77 5.61
N GLU A 86 -9.57 18.00 6.68
CA GLU A 86 -8.63 16.88 6.77
C GLU A 86 -9.01 15.74 5.82
N LEU A 87 -10.30 15.41 5.72
CA LEU A 87 -10.81 14.40 4.80
C LEU A 87 -10.52 14.76 3.34
N ASP A 88 -10.76 16.01 2.95
CA ASP A 88 -10.44 16.51 1.62
C ASP A 88 -8.93 16.38 1.32
N ASN A 89 -8.08 16.73 2.29
CA ASN A 89 -6.62 16.59 2.15
C ASN A 89 -6.20 15.12 1.97
N LEU A 90 -6.81 14.20 2.71
CA LEU A 90 -6.54 12.76 2.60
C LEU A 90 -6.98 12.20 1.24
N ILE A 91 -8.16 12.57 0.77
CA ILE A 91 -8.66 12.14 -0.55
C ILE A 91 -7.76 12.65 -1.68
N LEU A 92 -7.22 13.86 -1.54
CA LEU A 92 -6.30 14.44 -2.52
C LEU A 92 -4.90 13.81 -2.47
N ALA A 93 -4.46 13.30 -1.32
CA ALA A 93 -3.14 12.67 -1.15
C ALA A 93 -3.04 11.30 -1.84
N GLY A 94 -4.17 10.60 -1.99
CA GLY A 94 -4.22 9.22 -2.49
C GLY A 94 -3.62 8.22 -1.51
#